data_AF-F4PSU6-F1
#
_entry.id   AF-F4PSU6-F1
#
_cell.length_a   1.000
_cell.length_b   1.000
_cell.length_c   1.000
_cell.angle_alpha   90.00
_cell.angle_beta   90.00
_cell.angle_gamma   90.00
#
_symmetry.space_group_name_H-M   'P 1'
#
loop_
_entity.id
_entity.type
_entity.pdbx_description
1 polymer ?
#
loop_
_entity_poly.entity_id
_entity_poly.type
_entity_poly.pdbx_seq_one_letter_code
_entity_poly.pdbx_strand_id
1 'polypeptide(L)'
;MNFNINNNNNRFVLREFSEEKDLNAISSIPRLPVSYNYNALEGMSHPIDFTIRPTLTKNHKIIVAEDRQEHQAIGAYACNIKDVIVCGEKKTLYYMFDINVHPEYRGHSISNMFFRDIHSAVKQDNRSTILVASTSKNNAPIKKATGNIEMTPQYDQCQMAWKVSSPVRVNSLPSNCSQVRFMQLLENDDIKERWDNAFQQYNFIPSSFSDILVDNQKYHESTYIATMQCNGQLYEASISIWNQDLIFTLKNRQQQTQKHRQLYCCYSLGEDQETSDTLFRYLLQRVHNELYSQGINYVFAGFSMTDPIRQHFPLLPGIKSLEFTSIARFSTPTEFTQFKSQSNYPIWNDPRDYGILMLYPEQHQYQQQNNFKQLSTQQPLIISIDGTKLEKATTNFIKANKKLSLVCGKEKSIDNTITSMKKIGGLYSDTEVNRRYNHNEVLKAASENSAKRLAYLTHVVGECAELVLNDDLVWRTR
;
A
#
# COMPACT_ATOMS: atom_id res chain seq x y z
N MET A 1 -21.73 -8.97 56.35
CA MET A 1 -20.77 -7.98 55.80
C MET A 1 -20.13 -8.61 54.57
N ASN A 2 -20.66 -8.31 53.38
CA ASN A 2 -20.09 -8.77 52.11
C ASN A 2 -19.12 -7.70 51.60
N PHE A 3 -17.83 -7.93 51.78
CA PHE A 3 -16.80 -7.19 51.08
C PHE A 3 -16.75 -7.67 49.62
N ASN A 4 -17.53 -7.02 48.77
CA ASN A 4 -17.34 -7.09 47.32
C ASN A 4 -16.22 -6.09 46.98
N ILE A 5 -14.97 -6.51 47.16
CA ILE A 5 -13.81 -5.75 46.70
C ILE A 5 -13.80 -5.85 45.18
N ASN A 6 -14.37 -4.86 44.51
CA ASN A 6 -14.18 -4.63 43.09
C ASN A 6 -12.68 -4.49 42.83
N ASN A 7 -12.12 -5.44 42.07
CA ASN A 7 -10.77 -5.41 41.51
C ASN A 7 -10.66 -4.29 40.44
N ASN A 8 -10.74 -3.02 40.88
CA ASN A 8 -10.80 -1.84 40.02
C ASN A 8 -9.43 -1.14 39.85
N ASN A 9 -8.32 -1.89 39.93
CA ASN A 9 -6.95 -1.35 39.94
C ASN A 9 -6.35 -1.06 38.54
N ASN A 10 -7.11 -1.18 37.45
CA ASN A 10 -6.60 -0.79 36.14
C ASN A 10 -6.72 0.73 35.96
N ARG A 11 -5.57 1.41 35.91
CA ARG A 11 -5.47 2.86 35.64
C ARG A 11 -6.21 3.26 34.37
N PHE A 12 -6.08 2.46 33.32
CA PHE A 12 -6.71 2.72 32.02
C PHE A 12 -7.95 1.87 31.83
N VAL A 13 -9.02 2.48 31.31
CA VAL A 13 -10.26 1.78 30.96
C VAL A 13 -10.79 2.21 29.61
N LEU A 14 -11.59 1.33 29.01
CA LEU A 14 -12.32 1.63 27.78
C LEU A 14 -13.77 1.97 28.12
N ARG A 15 -14.32 2.95 27.41
CA ARG A 15 -15.74 3.29 27.46
C ARG A 15 -16.19 3.90 26.14
N GLU A 16 -17.49 4.02 25.98
CA GLU A 16 -18.07 4.74 24.84
C GLU A 16 -17.70 6.22 24.88
N PHE A 17 -17.53 6.78 23.69
CA PHE A 17 -17.28 8.20 23.48
C PHE A 17 -18.48 9.05 23.92
N SER A 18 -18.18 10.16 24.57
CA SER A 18 -19.11 11.22 24.95
C SER A 18 -18.60 12.52 24.36
N GLU A 19 -19.37 13.14 23.46
CA GLU A 19 -18.99 14.37 22.76
C GLU A 19 -18.62 15.49 23.74
N GLU A 20 -19.44 15.71 24.76
CA GLU A 20 -19.23 16.73 25.80
C GLU A 20 -17.91 16.56 26.56
N LYS A 21 -17.49 15.31 26.81
CA LYS A 21 -16.32 15.00 27.65
C LYS A 21 -15.04 14.80 26.84
N ASP A 22 -15.15 14.22 25.66
CA ASP A 22 -14.00 13.62 24.98
C ASP A 22 -13.57 14.38 23.72
N LEU A 23 -14.48 15.12 23.07
CA LEU A 23 -14.22 15.70 21.76
C LEU A 23 -12.97 16.57 21.73
N ASN A 24 -12.81 17.45 22.72
CA ASN A 24 -11.65 18.34 22.83
C ASN A 24 -10.35 17.55 23.02
N ALA A 25 -10.32 16.62 23.97
CA ALA A 25 -9.14 15.83 24.28
C ALA A 25 -8.73 14.96 23.08
N ILE A 26 -9.67 14.25 22.47
CA ILE A 26 -9.38 13.39 21.30
C ILE A 26 -8.97 14.21 20.08
N SER A 27 -9.59 15.37 19.85
CA SER A 27 -9.25 16.24 18.72
C SER A 27 -7.83 16.82 18.83
N SER A 28 -7.30 16.97 20.04
CA SER A 28 -5.90 17.40 20.25
C SER A 28 -4.86 16.31 20.01
N ILE A 29 -5.24 15.03 19.94
CA ILE A 29 -4.28 13.94 19.75
C ILE A 29 -3.75 13.98 18.31
N PRO A 30 -2.41 14.09 18.11
CA PRO A 30 -1.83 14.04 16.77
C PRO A 30 -2.13 12.71 16.09
N ARG A 31 -2.81 12.75 14.95
CA ARG A 31 -3.19 11.57 14.17
C ARG A 31 -2.11 11.03 13.24
N LEU A 32 -1.01 11.77 13.12
CA LEU A 32 0.12 11.31 12.32
C LEU A 32 0.97 10.30 13.09
N PRO A 33 1.39 9.21 12.44
CA PRO A 33 2.35 8.30 13.02
C PRO A 33 3.70 9.00 13.26
N VAL A 34 4.37 8.65 14.36
CA VAL A 34 5.68 9.21 14.76
C VAL A 34 6.74 9.09 13.67
N SER A 35 6.60 8.09 12.79
CA SER A 35 7.56 7.75 11.74
C SER A 35 7.58 8.70 10.53
N TYR A 36 6.67 9.67 10.44
CA TYR A 36 6.55 10.53 9.26
C TYR A 36 7.33 11.84 9.39
N ASN A 37 8.08 12.19 8.34
CA ASN A 37 8.83 13.43 8.27
C ASN A 37 7.90 14.59 7.87
N TYR A 38 7.44 15.36 8.86
CA TYR A 38 6.61 16.54 8.65
C TYR A 38 7.24 17.56 7.70
N ASN A 39 8.56 17.77 7.80
CA ASN A 39 9.27 18.74 6.98
C ASN A 39 9.30 18.36 5.50
N ALA A 40 9.04 17.10 5.17
CA ALA A 40 8.99 16.61 3.80
C ALA A 40 7.60 16.76 3.16
N LEU A 41 6.52 16.98 3.91
CA LEU A 41 5.14 17.05 3.40
C LEU A 41 4.88 18.33 2.61
N GLU A 42 4.35 18.26 1.39
CA GLU A 42 3.77 19.41 0.67
C GLU A 42 2.43 19.86 1.29
N GLY A 43 1.65 18.90 1.79
CA GLY A 43 0.39 19.16 2.47
C GLY A 43 -0.15 17.95 3.21
N MET A 44 -1.12 18.18 4.09
CA MET A 44 -1.79 17.15 4.88
C MET A 44 -3.25 17.52 5.16
N SER A 45 -4.13 16.52 5.10
CA SER A 45 -5.53 16.69 5.50
C SER A 45 -5.74 16.46 6.99
N HIS A 46 -6.46 17.37 7.64
CA HIS A 46 -6.92 17.22 9.01
C HIS A 46 -8.43 16.99 9.03
N PRO A 47 -8.94 16.03 9.79
CA PRO A 47 -10.37 15.82 9.92
C PRO A 47 -10.99 17.07 10.53
N ILE A 48 -12.15 17.48 9.98
CA ILE A 48 -12.88 18.65 10.47
C ILE A 48 -13.42 18.37 11.88
N ASP A 49 -13.92 17.15 12.07
CA ASP A 49 -14.44 16.64 13.33
C ASP A 49 -14.12 15.14 13.42
N PHE A 50 -13.83 14.63 14.62
CA PHE A 50 -13.58 13.21 14.85
C PHE A 50 -14.82 12.32 14.63
N THR A 51 -16.01 12.88 14.78
CA THR A 51 -17.29 12.16 14.70
C THR A 51 -17.79 11.97 13.27
N ILE A 52 -17.38 12.82 12.31
CA ILE A 52 -17.91 12.78 10.94
C ILE A 52 -17.68 11.42 10.28
N ARG A 53 -16.45 10.89 10.29
CA ARG A 53 -16.13 9.61 9.62
C ARG A 53 -16.91 8.42 10.17
N PRO A 54 -17.00 8.20 11.50
CA PRO A 54 -17.89 7.20 12.08
C PRO A 54 -19.33 7.33 11.57
N THR A 55 -19.87 8.54 11.43
CA THR A 55 -21.26 8.77 10.99
C THR A 55 -21.50 8.54 9.49
N LEU A 56 -20.47 8.24 8.69
CA LEU A 56 -20.63 7.86 7.27
C LEU A 56 -21.30 6.49 7.09
N THR A 57 -21.54 5.75 8.18
CA THR A 57 -22.34 4.53 8.18
C THR A 57 -23.40 4.58 9.27
N LYS A 58 -24.55 3.96 9.00
CA LYS A 58 -25.67 3.83 9.95
C LYS A 58 -25.23 3.20 11.27
N ASN A 59 -24.39 2.17 11.21
CA ASN A 59 -23.86 1.49 12.37
C ASN A 59 -22.38 1.82 12.54
N HIS A 60 -22.01 2.39 13.69
CA HIS A 60 -20.62 2.69 14.03
C HIS A 60 -20.41 2.64 15.55
N LYS A 61 -19.15 2.59 15.95
CA LYS A 61 -18.72 2.68 17.36
C LYS A 61 -17.54 3.65 17.46
N ILE A 62 -17.51 4.40 18.55
CA ILE A 62 -16.35 5.19 18.94
C ILE A 62 -16.05 4.84 20.39
N ILE A 63 -14.87 4.30 20.65
CA ILE A 63 -14.44 3.87 21.97
C ILE A 63 -13.21 4.68 22.36
N VAL A 64 -13.23 5.21 23.58
CA VAL A 64 -12.14 5.99 24.16
C VAL A 64 -11.43 5.20 25.25
N ALA A 65 -10.12 5.40 25.35
CA ALA A 65 -9.35 5.03 26.53
C ALA A 65 -9.33 6.23 27.49
N GLU A 66 -9.74 6.01 28.73
CA GLU A 66 -9.66 6.99 29.82
C GLU A 66 -8.55 6.61 30.78
N ASP A 67 -7.75 7.60 31.21
CA ASP A 67 -6.95 7.50 32.42
C ASP A 67 -7.81 7.88 33.63
N ARG A 68 -8.11 6.92 34.50
CA ARG A 68 -8.94 7.13 35.70
C ARG A 68 -8.28 7.99 36.76
N GLN A 69 -6.96 8.14 36.75
CA GLN A 69 -6.25 8.99 37.71
C GLN A 69 -6.37 10.46 37.32
N GLU A 70 -6.24 10.74 36.04
CA GLU A 70 -6.29 12.11 35.49
C GLU A 70 -7.68 12.49 34.96
N HIS A 71 -8.64 11.56 34.98
CA HIS A 71 -10.01 11.72 34.47
C HIS A 71 -10.09 12.29 33.04
N GLN A 72 -9.18 11.85 32.16
CA GLN A 72 -9.07 12.37 30.81
C GLN A 72 -9.05 11.25 29.75
N ALA A 73 -9.60 11.56 28.58
CA ALA A 73 -9.46 10.69 27.41
C ALA A 73 -8.03 10.80 26.85
N ILE A 74 -7.36 9.66 26.71
CA ILE A 74 -5.95 9.54 26.32
C ILE A 74 -5.77 8.84 24.97
N GLY A 75 -6.85 8.43 24.33
CA GLY A 75 -6.84 7.77 23.04
C GLY A 75 -8.23 7.32 22.64
N ALA A 76 -8.39 6.97 21.36
CA ALA A 76 -9.63 6.44 20.84
C ALA A 76 -9.38 5.52 19.64
N TYR A 77 -10.37 4.71 19.33
CA TYR A 77 -10.56 4.11 18.02
C TYR A 77 -12.00 4.30 17.55
N ALA A 78 -12.17 4.33 16.23
CA ALA A 78 -13.46 4.29 15.59
C ALA A 78 -13.65 3.00 14.80
N CYS A 79 -14.90 2.58 14.64
CA CYS A 79 -15.27 1.42 13.85
C CYS A 79 -16.55 1.71 13.07
N ASN A 80 -16.54 1.48 11.76
CA ASN A 80 -17.76 1.40 10.96
C ASN A 80 -18.18 -0.07 10.87
N ILE A 81 -19.48 -0.34 10.98
CA ILE A 81 -20.05 -1.68 10.83
C ILE A 81 -20.90 -1.67 9.57
N LYS A 82 -20.50 -2.46 8.58
CA LYS A 82 -21.06 -2.43 7.22
C LYS A 82 -21.47 -3.82 6.77
N ASP A 83 -22.46 -3.91 5.90
CA ASP A 83 -22.75 -5.15 5.19
C ASP A 83 -22.09 -5.11 3.81
N VAL A 84 -21.25 -6.10 3.53
CA VAL A 84 -20.44 -6.20 2.30
C VAL A 84 -20.64 -7.56 1.65
N ILE A 85 -20.28 -7.68 0.38
CA ILE A 85 -20.18 -8.96 -0.33
C ILE A 85 -18.70 -9.34 -0.42
N VAL A 86 -18.37 -10.50 0.14
CA VAL A 86 -17.03 -11.11 0.03
C VAL A 86 -17.22 -12.55 -0.43
N CYS A 87 -16.52 -12.92 -1.50
CA CYS A 87 -16.62 -14.22 -2.14
C CYS A 87 -18.04 -14.60 -2.57
N GLY A 88 -18.82 -13.62 -3.04
CA GLY A 88 -20.21 -13.78 -3.44
C GLY A 88 -21.21 -13.90 -2.29
N GLU A 89 -20.76 -13.86 -1.03
CA GLU A 89 -21.61 -13.98 0.15
C GLU A 89 -21.72 -12.66 0.91
N LYS A 90 -22.90 -12.39 1.47
CA LYS A 90 -23.10 -11.25 2.36
C LYS A 90 -22.41 -11.50 3.71
N LYS A 91 -21.58 -10.56 4.13
CA LYS A 91 -20.79 -10.59 5.37
C LYS A 91 -20.96 -9.26 6.12
N THR A 92 -20.82 -9.28 7.44
CA THR A 92 -20.73 -8.03 8.22
C THR A 92 -19.25 -7.68 8.45
N LEU A 93 -18.85 -6.51 7.97
CA LEU A 93 -17.51 -5.96 8.09
C LEU A 93 -17.45 -4.99 9.28
N TYR A 94 -16.53 -5.25 10.21
CA TYR A 94 -16.10 -4.32 11.24
C TYR A 94 -14.81 -3.65 10.74
N TYR A 95 -14.92 -2.43 10.21
CA TYR A 95 -13.77 -1.67 9.74
C TYR A 95 -13.27 -0.72 10.84
N MET A 96 -12.12 -1.02 11.42
CA MET A 96 -11.49 -0.26 12.49
C MET A 96 -10.51 0.78 11.91
N PHE A 97 -10.63 2.03 12.34
CA PHE A 97 -9.83 3.15 11.85
C PHE A 97 -9.64 4.23 12.93
N ASP A 98 -8.84 5.25 12.61
CA ASP A 98 -8.48 6.38 13.49
C ASP A 98 -8.03 5.95 14.90
N ILE A 99 -7.24 4.87 14.96
CA ILE A 99 -6.62 4.37 16.19
C ILE A 99 -5.52 5.34 16.62
N ASN A 100 -5.79 6.13 17.65
CA ASN A 100 -4.88 7.17 18.11
C ASN A 100 -4.71 7.10 19.63
N VAL A 101 -3.48 7.31 20.08
CA VAL A 101 -3.11 7.37 21.50
C VAL A 101 -2.23 8.60 21.72
N HIS A 102 -2.56 9.36 22.75
CA HIS A 102 -1.83 10.55 23.17
C HIS A 102 -0.34 10.19 23.34
N PRO A 103 0.61 11.01 22.83
CA PRO A 103 2.02 10.65 22.78
C PRO A 103 2.61 10.16 24.11
N GLU A 104 2.24 10.80 25.22
CA GLU A 104 2.72 10.46 26.58
C GLU A 104 2.24 9.10 27.08
N TYR A 105 1.13 8.59 26.52
CA TYR A 105 0.53 7.30 26.89
C TYR A 105 0.92 6.18 25.93
N ARG A 106 1.76 6.45 24.94
CA ARG A 106 2.30 5.42 24.05
C ARG A 106 3.26 4.52 24.83
N GLY A 107 3.20 3.21 24.58
CA GLY A 107 3.93 2.20 25.36
C GLY A 107 3.15 1.59 26.52
N HIS A 108 2.02 2.18 26.92
CA HIS A 108 1.12 1.64 27.96
C HIS A 108 0.12 0.59 27.43
N SER A 109 0.39 -0.02 26.27
CA SER A 109 -0.46 -1.05 25.65
C SER A 109 -1.92 -0.64 25.37
N ILE A 110 -2.24 0.65 25.31
CA ILE A 110 -3.59 1.16 25.04
C ILE A 110 -4.14 0.64 23.69
N SER A 111 -3.31 0.61 22.64
CA SER A 111 -3.71 0.04 21.35
C SER A 111 -4.08 -1.44 21.44
N ASN A 112 -3.40 -2.22 22.29
CA ASN A 112 -3.76 -3.62 22.51
C ASN A 112 -5.12 -3.76 23.22
N MET A 113 -5.47 -2.81 24.10
CA MET A 113 -6.80 -2.77 24.71
C MET A 113 -7.87 -2.55 23.63
N PHE A 114 -7.67 -1.60 22.71
CA PHE A 114 -8.58 -1.35 21.60
C PHE A 114 -8.80 -2.58 20.72
N PHE A 115 -7.72 -3.23 20.29
CA PHE A 115 -7.81 -4.43 19.45
C PHE A 115 -8.50 -5.60 20.19
N ARG A 116 -8.23 -5.78 21.48
CA ARG A 116 -8.92 -6.81 22.29
C ARG A 116 -10.42 -6.53 22.42
N ASP A 117 -10.80 -5.28 22.64
CA ASP A 117 -12.19 -4.86 22.78
C ASP A 117 -13.00 -5.17 21.52
N ILE A 118 -12.53 -4.70 20.36
CA ILE A 118 -13.23 -4.98 19.10
C ILE A 118 -13.23 -6.47 18.74
N HIS A 119 -12.14 -7.18 19.04
CA HIS A 119 -12.07 -8.63 18.83
C HIS A 119 -13.08 -9.39 19.69
N SER A 120 -13.28 -8.98 20.95
CA SER A 120 -14.33 -9.52 21.82
C SER A 120 -15.72 -9.20 21.27
N ALA A 121 -15.96 -7.98 20.78
CA ALA A 121 -17.25 -7.61 20.18
C ALA A 121 -17.56 -8.45 18.92
N VAL A 122 -16.57 -8.67 18.06
CA VAL A 122 -16.70 -9.50 16.84
C VAL A 122 -16.96 -10.97 17.20
N LYS A 123 -16.30 -11.51 18.23
CA LYS A 123 -16.55 -12.91 18.68
C LYS A 123 -17.93 -13.14 19.27
N GLN A 124 -18.58 -12.09 19.78
CA GLN A 124 -19.93 -12.15 20.32
C GLN A 124 -21.01 -11.93 19.25
N ASP A 125 -20.61 -11.49 18.04
CA ASP A 125 -21.53 -11.35 16.92
C ASP A 125 -21.74 -12.71 16.25
N ASN A 126 -22.98 -13.21 16.32
CA ASN A 126 -23.34 -14.51 15.75
C ASN A 126 -23.42 -14.50 14.21
N ARG A 127 -23.25 -13.34 13.57
CA ARG A 127 -23.19 -13.24 12.10
C ARG A 127 -21.82 -13.68 11.59
N SER A 128 -21.77 -13.97 10.30
CA SER A 128 -20.48 -14.10 9.61
C SER A 128 -19.81 -12.74 9.53
N THR A 129 -18.72 -12.57 10.30
CA THR A 129 -18.05 -11.28 10.48
C THR A 129 -16.60 -11.28 10.01
N ILE A 130 -16.16 -10.13 9.51
CA ILE A 130 -14.77 -9.85 9.15
C ILE A 130 -14.35 -8.60 9.91
N LEU A 131 -13.23 -8.67 10.64
CA LEU A 131 -12.60 -7.51 11.26
C LEU A 131 -11.46 -7.04 10.34
N VAL A 132 -11.49 -5.78 9.92
CA VAL A 132 -10.50 -5.20 8.99
C VAL A 132 -9.96 -3.88 9.54
N ALA A 133 -8.67 -3.64 9.33
CA ALA A 133 -8.04 -2.34 9.51
C ALA A 133 -6.98 -2.14 8.42
N SER A 134 -6.67 -0.89 8.07
CA SER A 134 -5.58 -0.56 7.15
C SER A 134 -4.45 0.16 7.89
N THR A 135 -3.20 -0.14 7.55
CA THR A 135 -2.04 0.54 8.14
C THR A 135 -0.93 0.71 7.11
N SER A 136 -0.02 1.67 7.32
CA SER A 136 1.14 1.79 6.43
C SER A 136 1.98 0.52 6.49
N LYS A 137 2.57 0.14 5.36
CA LYS A 137 3.41 -1.07 5.29
C LYS A 137 4.57 -1.07 6.28
N ASN A 138 5.00 0.10 6.76
CA ASN A 138 6.15 0.25 7.66
C ASN A 138 5.74 0.43 9.14
N ASN A 139 4.45 0.36 9.47
CA ASN A 139 3.96 0.55 10.85
C ASN A 139 4.10 -0.73 11.70
N ALA A 140 5.34 -1.05 12.10
CA ALA A 140 5.64 -2.23 12.90
C ALA A 140 4.85 -2.32 14.23
N PRO A 141 4.62 -1.23 14.99
CA PRO A 141 3.82 -1.28 16.22
C PRO A 141 2.39 -1.80 16.01
N ILE A 142 1.70 -1.33 14.97
CA ILE A 142 0.33 -1.79 14.67
C ILE A 142 0.34 -3.25 14.23
N LYS A 143 1.28 -3.66 13.36
CA LYS A 143 1.40 -5.07 12.94
C LYS A 143 1.60 -6.02 14.14
N LYS A 144 2.39 -5.60 15.12
CA LYS A 144 2.59 -6.37 16.38
C LYS A 144 1.31 -6.43 17.21
N ALA A 145 0.58 -5.32 17.32
CA ALA A 145 -0.66 -5.27 18.09
C ALA A 145 -1.77 -6.14 17.47
N THR A 146 -1.91 -6.11 16.15
CA THR A 146 -2.92 -6.90 15.41
C THR A 146 -2.60 -8.40 15.38
N GLY A 147 -1.32 -8.78 15.37
CA GLY A 147 -0.92 -10.19 15.38
C GLY A 147 -1.41 -10.97 16.61
N ASN A 148 -1.59 -10.29 17.75
CA ASN A 148 -2.09 -10.91 18.98
C ASN A 148 -3.58 -11.28 18.94
N ILE A 149 -4.33 -10.81 17.96
CA ILE A 149 -5.77 -11.06 17.78
C ILE A 149 -6.06 -11.68 16.42
N GLU A 150 -5.12 -12.46 15.86
CA GLU A 150 -5.30 -13.22 14.61
C GLU A 150 -5.60 -12.34 13.38
N MET A 151 -5.39 -11.02 13.47
CA MET A 151 -5.47 -10.13 12.33
C MET A 151 -4.16 -10.19 11.55
N THR A 152 -4.22 -10.71 10.33
CA THR A 152 -3.06 -10.91 9.45
C THR A 152 -3.18 -10.10 8.15
N PRO A 153 -2.05 -9.67 7.53
CA PRO A 153 -2.09 -8.98 6.25
C PRO A 153 -2.81 -9.80 5.18
N GLN A 154 -3.70 -9.17 4.43
CA GLN A 154 -4.51 -9.84 3.41
C GLN A 154 -4.23 -9.38 2.00
N TYR A 155 -4.18 -8.06 1.79
CA TYR A 155 -3.96 -7.44 0.50
C TYR A 155 -3.36 -6.06 0.69
N ASP A 156 -2.64 -5.60 -0.34
CA ASP A 156 -2.04 -4.29 -0.34
C ASP A 156 -2.94 -3.26 -1.02
N GLN A 157 -2.85 -2.03 -0.54
CA GLN A 157 -3.59 -0.89 -1.06
C GLN A 157 -2.61 0.26 -1.32
N CYS A 158 -3.00 1.17 -2.21
CA CYS A 158 -2.27 2.39 -2.46
C CYS A 158 -3.21 3.59 -2.48
N GLN A 159 -2.71 4.74 -2.05
CA GLN A 159 -3.33 6.04 -2.25
C GLN A 159 -2.43 6.85 -3.17
N MET A 160 -2.97 7.24 -4.32
CA MET A 160 -2.30 8.04 -5.33
C MET A 160 -2.95 9.40 -5.37
N ALA A 161 -2.15 10.45 -5.53
CA ALA A 161 -2.63 11.81 -5.61
C ALA A 161 -1.85 12.58 -6.67
N TRP A 162 -2.44 13.67 -7.16
CA TRP A 162 -1.75 14.62 -8.01
C TRP A 162 -2.34 16.01 -7.84
N LYS A 163 -1.57 17.01 -8.26
CA LYS A 163 -1.97 18.41 -8.24
C LYS A 163 -2.77 18.74 -9.49
N VAL A 164 -3.84 19.50 -9.32
CA VAL A 164 -4.68 20.03 -10.42
C VAL A 164 -4.29 21.48 -10.67
N SER A 165 -3.07 21.69 -11.17
CA SER A 165 -2.49 23.04 -11.35
C SER A 165 -2.76 23.66 -12.71
N SER A 166 -3.10 22.85 -13.71
CA SER A 166 -3.28 23.27 -15.09
C SER A 166 -4.14 22.25 -15.83
N PRO A 167 -4.89 22.66 -16.88
CA PRO A 167 -5.61 21.69 -17.69
C PRO A 167 -4.63 20.78 -18.44
N VAL A 168 -5.06 19.55 -18.70
CA VAL A 168 -4.34 18.56 -19.50
C VAL A 168 -4.92 18.46 -20.91
N ARG A 169 -4.08 18.07 -21.87
CA ARG A 169 -4.54 17.75 -23.21
C ARG A 169 -5.41 16.49 -23.17
N VAL A 170 -6.64 16.59 -23.68
CA VAL A 170 -7.52 15.44 -23.90
C VAL A 170 -7.10 14.77 -25.21
N ASN A 171 -6.73 13.50 -25.14
CA ASN A 171 -6.35 12.73 -26.32
C ASN A 171 -7.57 12.46 -27.19
N SER A 172 -7.39 12.49 -28.52
CA SER A 172 -8.44 12.07 -29.45
C SER A 172 -8.65 10.56 -29.33
N LEU A 173 -9.91 10.13 -29.35
CA LEU A 173 -10.25 8.72 -29.45
C LEU A 173 -9.94 8.17 -30.85
N PRO A 174 -9.72 6.84 -31.00
CA PRO A 174 -9.47 6.22 -32.29
C PRO A 174 -10.57 6.52 -33.31
N SER A 175 -10.20 6.70 -34.59
CA SER A 175 -11.14 7.10 -35.65
C SER A 175 -12.19 6.02 -36.00
N ASN A 176 -11.95 4.77 -35.63
CA ASN A 176 -12.90 3.67 -35.77
C ASN A 176 -13.92 3.61 -34.62
N CYS A 177 -13.83 4.52 -33.65
CA CYS A 177 -14.83 4.69 -32.61
C CYS A 177 -15.91 5.69 -33.06
N SER A 178 -17.16 5.35 -32.81
CA SER A 178 -18.34 6.17 -33.10
C SER A 178 -19.20 6.34 -31.85
N GLN A 179 -20.22 7.20 -31.92
CA GLN A 179 -21.18 7.43 -30.82
C GLN A 179 -20.53 7.78 -29.47
N VAL A 180 -19.40 8.49 -29.50
CA VAL A 180 -18.72 8.94 -28.28
C VAL A 180 -19.63 9.88 -27.52
N ARG A 181 -19.96 9.52 -26.28
CA ARG A 181 -20.71 10.37 -25.35
C ARG A 181 -19.90 10.54 -24.08
N PHE A 182 -19.94 11.75 -23.55
CA PHE A 182 -19.47 12.09 -22.22
C PHE A 182 -20.63 12.76 -21.51
N MET A 183 -20.99 12.25 -20.35
CA MET A 183 -22.13 12.75 -19.59
C MET A 183 -21.82 12.74 -18.10
N GLN A 184 -22.33 13.77 -17.41
CA GLN A 184 -22.40 13.78 -15.96
C GLN A 184 -23.79 13.25 -15.58
N LEU A 185 -23.82 12.15 -14.84
CA LEU A 185 -25.05 11.59 -14.28
C LEU A 185 -25.37 12.26 -12.95
N LEU A 186 -26.65 12.55 -12.74
CA LEU A 186 -27.20 13.13 -11.53
C LEU A 186 -28.20 12.19 -10.83
N GLU A 187 -28.72 11.19 -11.55
CA GLU A 187 -29.72 10.27 -11.04
C GLU A 187 -29.06 9.07 -10.36
N ASN A 188 -29.31 8.91 -9.06
CA ASN A 188 -28.68 7.88 -8.23
C ASN A 188 -29.04 6.44 -8.68
N ASP A 189 -30.25 6.22 -9.19
CA ASP A 189 -30.70 4.88 -9.59
C ASP A 189 -29.92 4.36 -10.80
N ASP A 190 -29.72 5.20 -11.82
CA ASP A 190 -28.89 4.89 -12.99
C ASP A 190 -27.43 4.62 -12.59
N ILE A 191 -26.88 5.43 -11.69
CA ILE A 191 -25.50 5.25 -11.20
C ILE A 191 -25.38 3.92 -10.46
N LYS A 192 -26.37 3.60 -9.61
CA LYS A 192 -26.40 2.36 -8.84
C LYS A 192 -26.42 1.14 -9.74
N GLU A 193 -27.31 1.09 -10.72
CA GLU A 193 -27.42 -0.06 -11.65
C GLU A 193 -26.09 -0.32 -12.37
N ARG A 194 -25.44 0.76 -12.84
CA ARG A 194 -24.13 0.68 -13.49
C ARG A 194 -23.04 0.16 -12.56
N TRP A 195 -23.00 0.62 -11.31
CA TRP A 195 -22.04 0.14 -10.32
C TRP A 195 -22.28 -1.32 -9.94
N ASP A 196 -23.54 -1.73 -9.74
CA ASP A 196 -23.89 -3.12 -9.47
C ASP A 196 -23.36 -4.06 -10.57
N ASN A 197 -23.52 -3.67 -11.84
CA ASN A 197 -23.00 -4.43 -12.97
C ASN A 197 -21.45 -4.42 -13.04
N ALA A 198 -20.83 -3.25 -12.87
CA ALA A 198 -19.38 -3.09 -13.02
C ALA A 198 -18.57 -3.82 -11.94
N PHE A 199 -19.09 -3.87 -10.70
CA PHE A 199 -18.38 -4.42 -9.55
C PHE A 199 -18.83 -5.82 -9.14
N GLN A 200 -19.68 -6.50 -9.93
CA GLN A 200 -20.20 -7.84 -9.60
C GLN A 200 -19.12 -8.91 -9.35
N GLN A 201 -17.92 -8.74 -9.93
CA GLN A 201 -16.78 -9.66 -9.76
C GLN A 201 -15.74 -9.18 -8.73
N TYR A 202 -16.06 -8.13 -7.97
CA TYR A 202 -15.16 -7.58 -6.95
C TYR A 202 -15.48 -8.19 -5.58
N ASN A 203 -14.46 -8.22 -4.73
CA ASN A 203 -14.60 -8.48 -3.30
C ASN A 203 -14.72 -7.17 -2.50
N PHE A 204 -15.30 -7.27 -1.30
CA PHE A 204 -15.51 -6.16 -0.38
C PHE A 204 -16.42 -5.04 -0.92
N ILE A 205 -17.23 -5.32 -1.93
CA ILE A 205 -18.26 -4.38 -2.41
C ILE A 205 -19.34 -4.22 -1.34
N PRO A 206 -19.98 -3.04 -1.21
CA PRO A 206 -21.10 -2.89 -0.29
C PRO A 206 -22.25 -3.79 -0.75
N SER A 207 -23.01 -4.33 0.19
CA SER A 207 -24.21 -5.12 -0.14
C SER A 207 -25.31 -4.29 -0.81
N SER A 208 -25.23 -2.96 -0.68
CA SER A 208 -26.03 -1.99 -1.42
C SER A 208 -25.25 -0.70 -1.63
N PHE A 209 -25.09 -0.26 -2.88
CA PHE A 209 -24.49 1.05 -3.18
C PHE A 209 -25.36 2.24 -2.75
N SER A 210 -26.62 2.03 -2.37
CA SER A 210 -27.46 3.07 -1.75
C SER A 210 -26.87 3.58 -0.44
N ASP A 211 -26.07 2.76 0.27
CA ASP A 211 -25.32 3.19 1.45
C ASP A 211 -24.33 4.33 1.14
N ILE A 212 -23.98 4.51 -0.13
CA ILE A 212 -23.08 5.56 -0.62
C ILE A 212 -23.88 6.65 -1.31
N LEU A 213 -24.74 6.29 -2.27
CA LEU A 213 -25.45 7.23 -3.12
C LEU A 213 -26.59 7.96 -2.41
N VAL A 214 -27.26 7.30 -1.46
CA VAL A 214 -28.43 7.86 -0.76
C VAL A 214 -28.04 8.31 0.64
N ASP A 215 -27.52 7.40 1.47
CA ASP A 215 -27.18 7.71 2.86
C ASP A 215 -26.07 8.76 2.97
N ASN A 216 -25.20 8.84 1.97
CA ASN A 216 -24.06 9.75 1.91
C ASN A 216 -24.12 10.71 0.72
N GLN A 217 -25.32 10.99 0.18
CA GLN A 217 -25.53 11.82 -1.01
C GLN A 217 -24.82 13.18 -0.97
N LYS A 218 -24.70 13.80 0.21
CA LYS A 218 -24.06 15.12 0.37
C LYS A 218 -22.55 15.10 0.07
N TYR A 219 -21.92 13.93 0.15
CA TYR A 219 -20.50 13.74 -0.15
C TYR A 219 -20.29 13.27 -1.59
N HIS A 220 -21.29 12.61 -2.19
CA HIS A 220 -21.30 12.29 -3.61
C HIS A 220 -21.55 13.55 -4.44
N GLU A 221 -20.55 14.04 -5.15
CA GLU A 221 -20.68 15.29 -5.91
C GLU A 221 -21.15 15.05 -7.34
N SER A 222 -20.62 14.03 -8.00
CA SER A 222 -20.95 13.70 -9.39
C SER A 222 -20.43 12.33 -9.80
N THR A 223 -21.08 11.72 -10.79
CA THR A 223 -20.54 10.59 -11.56
C THR A 223 -20.42 11.00 -13.03
N TYR A 224 -19.24 10.82 -13.60
CA TYR A 224 -18.99 11.05 -15.03
C TYR A 224 -18.90 9.70 -15.74
N ILE A 225 -19.64 9.57 -16.84
CA ILE A 225 -19.63 8.41 -17.71
C ILE A 225 -19.13 8.83 -19.09
N ALA A 226 -18.28 7.99 -19.68
CA ALA A 226 -17.99 8.02 -21.10
C ALA A 226 -18.41 6.70 -21.75
N THR A 227 -19.08 6.77 -22.89
CA THR A 227 -19.42 5.59 -23.70
C THR A 227 -18.94 5.79 -25.13
N MET A 228 -18.56 4.71 -25.81
CA MET A 228 -18.32 4.74 -27.26
C MET A 228 -18.60 3.37 -27.87
N GLN A 229 -18.90 3.36 -29.17
CA GLN A 229 -19.00 2.13 -29.94
C GLN A 229 -17.79 1.97 -30.85
N CYS A 230 -17.03 0.89 -30.70
CA CYS A 230 -15.84 0.58 -31.50
C CYS A 230 -16.03 -0.79 -32.16
N ASN A 231 -15.93 -0.87 -33.48
CA ASN A 231 -16.12 -2.13 -34.24
C ASN A 231 -17.44 -2.86 -33.89
N GLY A 232 -18.52 -2.12 -33.64
CA GLY A 232 -19.83 -2.68 -33.24
C GLY A 232 -19.98 -2.99 -31.74
N GLN A 233 -18.90 -3.01 -30.99
CA GLN A 233 -18.84 -3.29 -29.54
C GLN A 233 -19.03 -2.00 -28.72
N LEU A 234 -19.78 -2.08 -27.62
CA LEU A 234 -19.99 -0.96 -26.69
C LEU A 234 -18.93 -0.97 -25.58
N TYR A 235 -18.35 0.20 -25.33
CA TYR A 235 -17.40 0.44 -24.25
C TYR A 235 -17.94 1.51 -23.33
N GLU A 236 -17.62 1.38 -22.04
CA GLU A 236 -18.04 2.30 -21.00
C GLU A 236 -16.93 2.53 -19.98
N ALA A 237 -16.76 3.77 -19.55
CA ALA A 237 -15.89 4.14 -18.44
C ALA A 237 -16.65 5.03 -17.46
N SER A 238 -16.31 4.93 -16.18
CA SER A 238 -16.95 5.71 -15.11
C SER A 238 -15.92 6.21 -14.11
N ILE A 239 -16.12 7.44 -13.64
CA ILE A 239 -15.39 8.05 -12.52
C ILE A 239 -16.39 8.81 -11.66
N SER A 240 -16.41 8.52 -10.37
CA SER A 240 -17.25 9.24 -9.40
C SER A 240 -16.41 10.10 -8.47
N ILE A 241 -16.97 11.24 -8.05
CA ILE A 241 -16.27 12.27 -7.30
C ILE A 241 -16.90 12.39 -5.91
N TRP A 242 -16.04 12.32 -4.91
CA TRP A 242 -16.39 12.47 -3.51
C TRP A 242 -15.79 13.76 -2.96
N ASN A 243 -16.63 14.58 -2.35
CA ASN A 243 -16.26 15.87 -1.80
C ASN A 243 -15.59 15.71 -0.43
N GLN A 244 -14.27 15.60 -0.45
CA GLN A 244 -13.48 15.39 0.75
C GLN A 244 -13.38 16.63 1.64
N ASP A 245 -13.66 17.83 1.11
CA ASP A 245 -13.67 19.08 1.89
C ASP A 245 -14.77 19.10 2.96
N LEU A 246 -15.74 18.18 2.91
CA LEU A 246 -16.80 18.03 3.93
C LEU A 246 -16.37 17.13 5.10
N ILE A 247 -15.23 16.45 4.99
CA ILE A 247 -14.74 15.50 5.99
C ILE A 247 -13.38 15.97 6.52
N PHE A 248 -12.53 16.49 5.65
CA PHE A 248 -11.19 16.94 5.98
C PHE A 248 -10.88 18.33 5.43
N THR A 249 -10.05 19.07 6.16
CA THR A 249 -9.36 20.28 5.68
C THR A 249 -7.94 19.94 5.26
N LEU A 250 -7.62 20.03 3.97
CA LEU A 250 -6.26 19.89 3.46
C LEU A 250 -5.51 21.22 3.62
N LYS A 251 -4.38 21.22 4.33
CA LYS A 251 -3.49 22.37 4.46
C LYS A 251 -2.14 22.10 3.80
N ASN A 252 -1.64 23.07 3.04
CA ASN A 252 -0.28 23.01 2.50
C ASN A 252 0.77 23.44 3.55
N ARG A 253 2.07 23.41 3.21
CA ARG A 253 3.17 23.89 4.07
C ARG A 253 2.96 25.31 4.62
N GLN A 254 2.30 26.17 3.85
CA GLN A 254 2.02 27.56 4.21
C GLN A 254 0.75 27.72 5.06
N GLN A 255 0.18 26.61 5.55
CA GLN A 255 -1.08 26.57 6.32
C GLN A 255 -2.31 27.07 5.54
N GLN A 256 -2.22 27.18 4.22
CA GLN A 256 -3.35 27.56 3.38
C GLN A 256 -4.23 26.34 3.09
N THR A 257 -5.54 26.51 3.26
CA THR A 257 -6.53 25.50 2.89
C THR A 257 -6.49 25.26 1.37
N GLN A 258 -6.47 23.99 1.00
CA GLN A 258 -6.49 23.51 -0.38
C GLN A 258 -7.77 22.72 -0.60
N LYS A 259 -8.51 23.03 -1.65
CA LYS A 259 -9.67 22.22 -2.06
C LYS A 259 -9.20 20.89 -2.63
N HIS A 260 -9.84 19.80 -2.25
CA HIS A 260 -9.47 18.48 -2.76
C HIS A 260 -10.67 17.57 -2.97
N ARG A 261 -10.48 16.61 -3.88
CA ARG A 261 -11.48 15.60 -4.23
C ARG A 261 -10.89 14.21 -4.21
N GLN A 262 -11.74 13.25 -3.85
CA GLN A 262 -11.44 11.85 -4.00
C GLN A 262 -12.17 11.30 -5.23
N LEU A 263 -11.46 10.60 -6.10
CA LEU A 263 -12.09 9.76 -7.12
C LEU A 263 -12.35 8.37 -6.55
N TYR A 264 -13.53 7.83 -6.82
CA TYR A 264 -13.97 6.53 -6.34
C TYR A 264 -14.93 5.88 -7.33
N CYS A 265 -15.29 4.60 -7.11
CA CYS A 265 -16.11 3.79 -8.03
C CYS A 265 -15.68 3.98 -9.49
N CYS A 266 -14.37 3.93 -9.73
CA CYS A 266 -13.79 4.05 -11.06
C CYS A 266 -13.78 2.68 -11.73
N TYR A 267 -14.27 2.59 -12.96
CA TYR A 267 -14.24 1.34 -13.73
C TYR A 267 -14.14 1.60 -15.23
N SER A 268 -13.76 0.56 -15.97
CA SER A 268 -13.84 0.50 -17.42
C SER A 268 -14.37 -0.87 -17.85
N LEU A 269 -15.33 -0.88 -18.78
CA LEU A 269 -15.99 -2.06 -19.32
C LEU A 269 -15.84 -2.10 -20.84
N GLY A 270 -15.64 -3.30 -21.37
CA GLY A 270 -15.51 -3.59 -22.79
C GLY A 270 -14.76 -4.90 -23.01
N GLU A 271 -14.96 -5.53 -24.17
CA GLU A 271 -14.27 -6.79 -24.49
C GLU A 271 -12.77 -6.62 -24.69
N ASP A 272 -12.34 -5.52 -25.33
CA ASP A 272 -10.93 -5.21 -25.55
C ASP A 272 -10.37 -4.26 -24.49
N GLN A 273 -9.34 -4.71 -23.77
CA GLN A 273 -8.75 -3.96 -22.66
C GLN A 273 -8.06 -2.67 -23.14
N GLU A 274 -7.41 -2.67 -24.30
CA GLU A 274 -6.73 -1.47 -24.80
C GLU A 274 -7.73 -0.35 -25.14
N THR A 275 -8.85 -0.73 -25.75
CA THR A 275 -9.95 0.17 -26.11
C THR A 275 -10.66 0.70 -24.86
N SER A 276 -10.92 -0.16 -23.87
CA SER A 276 -11.53 0.25 -22.60
C SER A 276 -10.59 1.16 -21.79
N ASP A 277 -9.29 0.87 -21.76
CA ASP A 277 -8.24 1.71 -21.14
C ASP A 277 -8.15 3.08 -21.82
N THR A 278 -8.25 3.11 -23.15
CA THR A 278 -8.21 4.35 -23.93
C THR A 278 -9.41 5.25 -23.59
N LEU A 279 -10.60 4.68 -23.50
CA LEU A 279 -11.80 5.40 -23.08
C LEU A 279 -11.69 5.92 -21.64
N PHE A 280 -11.16 5.10 -20.73
CA PHE A 280 -10.97 5.51 -19.34
C PHE A 280 -9.97 6.67 -19.22
N ARG A 281 -8.83 6.61 -19.92
CA ARG A 281 -7.86 7.73 -19.93
C ARG A 281 -8.46 9.01 -20.51
N TYR A 282 -9.24 8.89 -21.58
CA TYR A 282 -10.00 10.02 -22.14
C TYR A 282 -10.93 10.64 -21.09
N LEU A 283 -11.69 9.82 -20.36
CA LEU A 283 -12.57 10.26 -19.29
C LEU A 283 -11.79 10.92 -18.14
N LEU A 284 -10.70 10.31 -17.67
CA LEU A 284 -9.88 10.83 -16.59
C LEU A 284 -9.28 12.21 -16.92
N GLN A 285 -8.83 12.43 -18.16
CA GLN A 285 -8.35 13.73 -18.64
C GLN A 285 -9.47 14.79 -18.65
N ARG A 286 -10.68 14.41 -19.05
CA ARG A 286 -11.83 15.33 -19.02
C ARG A 286 -12.25 15.69 -17.60
N VAL A 287 -12.35 14.70 -16.71
CA VAL A 287 -12.67 14.91 -15.30
C VAL A 287 -11.61 15.80 -14.63
N HIS A 288 -10.33 15.60 -14.92
CA HIS A 288 -9.27 16.50 -14.44
C HIS A 288 -9.52 17.95 -14.85
N ASN A 289 -9.83 18.20 -16.13
CA ASN A 289 -10.07 19.56 -16.63
C ASN A 289 -11.33 20.19 -16.03
N GLU A 290 -12.35 19.39 -15.78
CA GLU A 290 -13.57 19.84 -15.10
C GLU A 290 -13.25 20.29 -13.66
N LEU A 291 -12.52 19.47 -12.90
CA LEU A 291 -12.07 19.79 -11.54
C LEU A 291 -11.11 21.00 -11.50
N TYR A 292 -10.25 21.16 -12.51
CA TYR A 292 -9.43 22.35 -12.66
C TYR A 292 -10.29 23.61 -12.80
N SER A 293 -11.34 23.55 -13.63
CA SER A 293 -12.25 24.69 -13.85
C SER A 293 -13.01 25.10 -12.57
N GLN A 294 -13.24 24.15 -11.67
CA GLN A 294 -13.87 24.35 -10.36
C GLN A 294 -12.89 24.85 -9.27
N GLY A 295 -11.60 25.02 -9.61
CA GLY A 295 -10.57 25.48 -8.70
C GLY A 295 -10.17 24.45 -7.65
N ILE A 296 -10.30 23.16 -7.94
CA ILE A 296 -9.78 22.08 -7.10
C ILE A 296 -8.26 22.08 -7.18
N ASN A 297 -7.57 21.91 -6.04
CA ASN A 297 -6.10 21.97 -5.98
C ASN A 297 -5.46 20.59 -6.06
N TYR A 298 -6.08 19.58 -5.44
CA TYR A 298 -5.57 18.21 -5.42
C TYR A 298 -6.69 17.20 -5.68
N VAL A 299 -6.32 16.14 -6.38
CA VAL A 299 -7.17 14.97 -6.53
C VAL A 299 -6.40 13.77 -6.02
N PHE A 300 -7.10 12.88 -5.33
CA PHE A 300 -6.55 11.60 -4.93
C PHE A 300 -7.54 10.48 -5.23
N ALA A 301 -7.01 9.28 -5.32
CA ALA A 301 -7.77 8.06 -5.45
C ALA A 301 -7.00 6.98 -4.72
N GLY A 302 -7.69 5.95 -4.26
CA GLY A 302 -6.99 4.79 -3.74
C GLY A 302 -7.59 3.50 -4.25
N PHE A 303 -6.73 2.50 -4.29
CA PHE A 303 -7.01 1.25 -4.97
C PHE A 303 -6.37 0.10 -4.21
N SER A 304 -7.00 -1.07 -4.25
CA SER A 304 -6.28 -2.32 -4.03
C SER A 304 -5.22 -2.48 -5.12
N MET A 305 -4.12 -3.17 -4.81
CA MET A 305 -3.14 -3.53 -5.84
C MET A 305 -3.74 -4.47 -6.91
N THR A 306 -4.84 -5.15 -6.60
CA THR A 306 -5.60 -6.02 -7.52
C THR A 306 -6.64 -5.28 -8.37
N ASP A 307 -6.88 -3.98 -8.12
CA ASP A 307 -7.83 -3.21 -8.91
C ASP A 307 -7.21 -2.87 -10.29
N PRO A 308 -7.84 -3.30 -11.41
CA PRO A 308 -7.32 -3.06 -12.76
C PRO A 308 -7.24 -1.57 -13.11
N ILE A 309 -8.13 -0.73 -12.58
CA ILE A 309 -8.18 0.69 -12.95
C ILE A 309 -6.98 1.48 -12.40
N ARG A 310 -6.33 0.93 -11.36
CA ARG A 310 -5.17 1.53 -10.69
C ARG A 310 -4.06 1.96 -11.64
N GLN A 311 -3.85 1.24 -12.73
CA GLN A 311 -2.76 1.51 -13.68
C GLN A 311 -2.86 2.89 -14.37
N HIS A 312 -4.04 3.52 -14.36
CA HIS A 312 -4.26 4.84 -14.95
C HIS A 312 -3.92 6.00 -14.01
N PHE A 313 -3.51 5.69 -12.78
CA PHE A 313 -3.26 6.67 -11.73
C PHE A 313 -1.77 6.71 -11.30
N PRO A 314 -1.29 7.86 -10.80
CA PRO A 314 -1.94 9.18 -10.90
C PRO A 314 -1.96 9.68 -12.35
N LEU A 315 -2.86 10.62 -12.67
CA LEU A 315 -2.89 11.20 -14.03
C LEU A 315 -1.63 12.03 -14.33
N LEU A 316 -1.16 12.79 -13.33
CA LEU A 316 0.05 13.60 -13.41
C LEU A 316 1.04 13.16 -12.32
N PRO A 317 2.34 13.14 -12.61
CA PRO A 317 3.37 12.83 -11.60
C PRO A 317 3.56 13.97 -10.60
N GLY A 318 4.44 13.78 -9.62
CA GLY A 318 4.88 14.84 -8.71
C GLY A 318 4.45 14.67 -7.26
N ILE A 319 3.45 13.82 -6.97
CA ILE A 319 3.12 13.40 -5.61
C ILE A 319 3.39 11.91 -5.47
N LYS A 320 4.13 11.54 -4.42
CA LYS A 320 4.47 10.16 -4.11
C LYS A 320 3.23 9.37 -3.68
N SER A 321 3.03 8.20 -4.30
CA SER A 321 2.02 7.22 -3.87
C SER A 321 2.33 6.67 -2.47
N LEU A 322 1.30 6.57 -1.64
CA LEU A 322 1.38 5.97 -0.31
C LEU A 322 0.92 4.53 -0.37
N GLU A 323 1.68 3.64 0.27
CA GLU A 323 1.36 2.22 0.33
C GLU A 323 0.90 1.78 1.71
N PHE A 324 -0.19 1.02 1.70
CA PHE A 324 -0.84 0.48 2.86
C PHE A 324 -1.00 -1.03 2.69
N THR A 325 -1.26 -1.70 3.81
CA THR A 325 -1.65 -3.10 3.83
C THR A 325 -2.92 -3.20 4.66
N SER A 326 -3.91 -3.92 4.11
CA SER A 326 -5.12 -4.29 4.82
C SER A 326 -4.82 -5.51 5.67
N ILE A 327 -5.13 -5.42 6.95
CA ILE A 327 -4.98 -6.48 7.94
C ILE A 327 -6.38 -6.92 8.33
N ALA A 328 -6.66 -8.21 8.23
CA ALA A 328 -7.97 -8.74 8.53
C ALA A 328 -7.94 -10.02 9.36
N ARG A 329 -9.05 -10.24 10.08
CA ARG A 329 -9.43 -11.51 10.70
C ARG A 329 -10.79 -11.93 10.15
N PHE A 330 -10.87 -13.18 9.71
CA PHE A 330 -12.14 -13.83 9.32
C PHE A 330 -12.69 -14.61 10.51
N SER A 331 -14.02 -14.76 10.58
CA SER A 331 -14.66 -15.48 11.70
C SER A 331 -14.28 -16.95 11.74
N THR A 332 -14.12 -17.57 10.57
CA THR A 332 -13.81 -19.00 10.45
C THR A 332 -12.60 -19.28 9.53
N PRO A 333 -11.87 -20.40 9.75
CA PRO A 333 -10.81 -20.83 8.84
C PRO A 333 -11.31 -21.13 7.41
N THR A 334 -12.56 -21.58 7.27
CA THR A 334 -13.18 -21.85 5.96
C THR A 334 -13.33 -20.58 5.14
N GLU A 335 -13.86 -19.51 5.74
CA GLU A 335 -13.99 -18.20 5.08
C GLU A 335 -12.64 -17.62 4.68
N PHE A 336 -11.64 -17.75 5.56
CA PHE A 336 -10.27 -17.34 5.23
C PHE A 336 -9.72 -18.11 4.02
N THR A 337 -9.93 -19.43 3.98
CA THR A 337 -9.46 -20.29 2.87
C THR A 337 -10.17 -19.94 1.56
N GLN A 338 -11.49 -19.71 1.61
CA GLN A 338 -12.29 -19.27 0.46
C GLN A 338 -11.84 -17.90 -0.04
N PHE A 339 -11.59 -16.95 0.86
CA PHE A 339 -11.05 -15.65 0.47
C PHE A 339 -9.68 -15.79 -0.20
N LYS A 340 -8.80 -16.64 0.33
CA LYS A 340 -7.47 -16.88 -0.26
C LYS A 340 -7.54 -17.53 -1.64
N SER A 341 -8.48 -18.43 -1.89
CA SER A 341 -8.65 -19.06 -3.22
C SER A 341 -9.14 -18.07 -4.29
N GLN A 342 -9.73 -16.94 -3.87
CA GLN A 342 -10.18 -15.85 -4.74
C GLN A 342 -9.29 -14.60 -4.64
N SER A 343 -8.04 -14.76 -4.20
CA SER A 343 -7.11 -13.64 -4.02
C SER A 343 -6.79 -12.84 -5.29
N ASN A 344 -7.07 -13.41 -6.47
CA ASN A 344 -6.93 -12.72 -7.76
C ASN A 344 -8.11 -11.80 -8.09
N TYR A 345 -9.21 -11.87 -7.36
CA TYR A 345 -10.38 -11.03 -7.63
C TYR A 345 -10.06 -9.59 -7.20
N PRO A 346 -10.46 -8.58 -7.98
CA PRO A 346 -10.30 -7.19 -7.60
C PRO A 346 -10.97 -6.91 -6.25
N ILE A 347 -10.37 -6.01 -5.48
CA ILE A 347 -10.94 -5.56 -4.20
C ILE A 347 -11.41 -4.13 -4.37
N TRP A 348 -12.70 -3.92 -4.13
CA TRP A 348 -13.29 -2.60 -4.18
C TRP A 348 -12.89 -1.82 -2.93
N ASN A 349 -12.46 -0.57 -3.12
CA ASN A 349 -12.10 0.30 -2.00
C ASN A 349 -13.23 1.30 -1.72
N ASP A 350 -13.71 1.28 -0.47
CA ASP A 350 -14.77 2.17 0.00
C ASP A 350 -14.28 3.61 0.13
N PRO A 351 -14.99 4.62 -0.43
CA PRO A 351 -14.59 6.00 -0.29
C PRO A 351 -14.56 6.50 1.17
N ARG A 352 -15.34 5.87 2.06
CA ARG A 352 -15.43 6.23 3.48
C ARG A 352 -14.19 5.80 4.29
N ASP A 353 -13.45 4.83 3.77
CA ASP A 353 -12.35 4.18 4.52
C ASP A 353 -11.03 4.96 4.43
N TYR A 354 -10.93 5.94 3.53
CA TYR A 354 -9.75 6.80 3.45
C TYR A 354 -9.63 7.72 4.66
N GLY A 355 -8.50 7.57 5.34
CA GLY A 355 -8.07 8.46 6.40
C GLY A 355 -7.34 9.68 5.88
N ILE A 356 -6.38 10.15 6.67
CA ILE A 356 -5.61 11.35 6.39
C ILE A 356 -4.81 11.21 5.08
N LEU A 357 -5.02 12.15 4.17
CA LEU A 357 -4.20 12.37 2.99
C LEU A 357 -2.90 13.05 3.39
N MET A 358 -1.77 12.44 3.03
CA MET A 358 -0.43 13.00 3.22
C MET A 358 0.23 13.18 1.85
N LEU A 359 0.54 14.41 1.48
CA LEU A 359 1.10 14.74 0.18
C LEU A 359 2.61 14.88 0.32
N TYR A 360 3.35 13.88 -0.15
CA TYR A 360 4.81 13.96 -0.28
C TYR A 360 5.16 14.29 -1.72
N PRO A 361 6.05 15.26 -1.97
CA PRO A 361 6.57 15.44 -3.31
C PRO A 361 7.28 14.15 -3.74
N GLU A 362 7.10 13.79 -5.00
CA GLU A 362 7.86 12.71 -5.59
C GLU A 362 9.34 13.07 -5.52
N GLN A 363 10.15 12.19 -4.93
CA GLN A 363 11.59 12.38 -4.95
C GLN A 363 12.06 12.16 -6.39
N HIS A 364 12.16 13.24 -7.17
CA HIS A 364 12.98 13.21 -8.36
C HIS A 364 14.34 12.65 -7.93
N GLN A 365 14.84 11.65 -8.64
CA GLN A 365 16.18 11.10 -8.45
C GLN A 365 17.26 12.14 -8.80
N TYR A 366 17.30 13.28 -8.10
CA TYR A 366 18.40 14.23 -8.10
C TYR A 366 19.64 13.70 -7.35
N GLN A 367 19.60 12.44 -6.90
CA GLN A 367 20.73 11.78 -6.24
C GLN A 367 21.71 11.08 -7.20
N GLN A 368 21.40 10.95 -8.51
CA GLN A 368 22.39 10.42 -9.45
C GLN A 368 23.27 11.50 -10.11
N GLN A 369 22.84 12.76 -10.23
CA GLN A 369 23.71 13.81 -10.80
C GLN A 369 24.60 14.53 -9.77
N ASN A 370 24.19 14.59 -8.50
CA ASN A 370 25.02 15.22 -7.46
C ASN A 370 26.12 14.30 -6.91
N ASN A 371 25.97 12.97 -7.00
CA ASN A 371 27.07 12.04 -6.69
C ASN A 371 28.15 12.03 -7.77
N PHE A 372 27.84 12.30 -9.04
CA PHE A 372 28.86 12.41 -10.09
C PHE A 372 29.62 13.75 -10.11
N LYS A 373 29.03 14.83 -9.57
CA LYS A 373 29.74 16.12 -9.42
C LYS A 373 30.55 16.24 -8.12
N GLN A 374 30.28 15.44 -7.10
CA GLN A 374 31.12 15.37 -5.88
C GLN A 374 32.25 14.32 -5.95
N LEU A 375 32.20 13.36 -6.89
CA LEU A 375 33.27 12.38 -7.10
C LEU A 375 34.40 12.86 -8.03
N SER A 376 34.36 14.08 -8.58
CA SER A 376 35.43 14.61 -9.43
C SER A 376 36.52 15.38 -8.67
N THR A 377 36.46 15.47 -7.34
CA THR A 377 37.47 16.17 -6.53
C THR A 377 37.92 15.45 -5.25
N GLN A 378 37.66 14.14 -5.10
CA GLN A 378 38.19 13.38 -3.96
C GLN A 378 39.15 12.27 -4.41
N GLN A 379 40.27 12.18 -3.67
CA GLN A 379 41.40 11.26 -3.86
C GLN A 379 40.95 9.80 -4.10
N PRO A 380 41.74 9.01 -4.86
CA PRO A 380 41.40 7.62 -5.14
C PRO A 380 41.21 6.84 -3.84
N LEU A 381 40.04 6.20 -3.72
CA LEU A 381 39.72 5.27 -2.66
C LEU A 381 40.64 4.04 -2.82
N ILE A 382 41.71 3.96 -2.03
CA ILE A 382 42.54 2.76 -1.93
C ILE A 382 41.75 1.74 -1.10
N ILE A 383 41.08 0.81 -1.77
CA ILE A 383 40.53 -0.37 -1.11
C ILE A 383 41.68 -1.35 -0.92
N SER A 384 42.25 -1.43 0.29
CA SER A 384 43.19 -2.50 0.62
C SER A 384 42.40 -3.79 0.82
N ILE A 385 42.48 -4.71 -0.14
CA ILE A 385 41.96 -6.06 0.02
C ILE A 385 43.04 -6.89 0.70
N ASP A 386 42.71 -7.48 1.84
CA ASP A 386 43.57 -8.43 2.54
C ASP A 386 43.72 -9.70 1.68
N GLY A 387 44.87 -9.82 1.00
CA GLY A 387 45.17 -10.89 0.05
C GLY A 387 45.04 -12.30 0.65
N THR A 388 45.25 -12.43 1.96
CA THR A 388 45.14 -13.73 2.64
C THR A 388 43.70 -14.23 2.72
N LYS A 389 42.72 -13.33 2.83
CA LYS A 389 41.30 -13.68 2.83
C LYS A 389 40.81 -14.07 1.45
N LEU A 390 41.29 -13.38 0.41
CA LEU A 390 40.95 -13.69 -0.98
C LEU A 390 41.51 -15.05 -1.39
N GLU A 391 42.77 -15.34 -1.05
CA GLU A 391 43.42 -16.62 -1.35
C GLU A 391 42.74 -17.80 -0.63
N LYS A 392 42.31 -17.60 0.61
CA LYS A 392 41.55 -18.60 1.38
C LYS A 392 40.18 -18.87 0.77
N ALA A 393 39.46 -17.83 0.33
CA ALA A 393 38.18 -17.97 -0.35
C ALA A 393 38.31 -18.71 -1.70
N THR A 394 39.33 -18.36 -2.51
CA THR A 394 39.61 -19.02 -3.77
C THR A 394 39.99 -20.50 -3.56
N THR A 395 40.81 -20.79 -2.55
CA THR A 395 41.21 -22.18 -2.22
C THR A 395 40.01 -23.03 -1.81
N ASN A 396 39.10 -22.49 -0.99
CA ASN A 396 37.89 -23.18 -0.57
C ASN A 396 36.96 -23.45 -1.75
N PHE A 397 36.80 -22.47 -2.64
CA PHE A 397 35.99 -22.62 -3.85
C PHE A 397 36.54 -23.69 -4.81
N ILE A 398 37.88 -23.75 -4.99
CA ILE A 398 38.53 -24.78 -5.81
C ILE A 398 38.34 -26.17 -5.20
N LYS A 399 38.47 -26.30 -3.87
CA LYS A 399 38.25 -27.59 -3.17
C LYS A 399 36.80 -28.07 -3.32
N ALA A 400 35.82 -27.18 -3.18
CA ALA A 400 34.41 -27.51 -3.35
C ALA A 400 34.11 -28.02 -4.77
N ASN A 401 34.65 -27.34 -5.79
CA ASN A 401 34.41 -27.73 -7.19
C ASN A 401 35.12 -29.03 -7.60
N LYS A 402 36.32 -29.32 -7.07
CA LYS A 402 36.96 -30.63 -7.28
C LYS A 402 36.18 -31.79 -6.66
N LYS A 403 35.53 -31.55 -5.51
CA LYS A 403 34.68 -32.55 -4.86
C LYS A 403 33.42 -32.83 -5.68
N LEU A 404 32.83 -31.79 -6.28
CA LEU A 404 31.70 -31.90 -7.21
C LEU A 404 32.07 -32.57 -8.55
N SER A 405 33.27 -32.33 -9.10
CA SER A 405 33.70 -32.93 -10.37
C SER A 405 33.87 -34.45 -10.29
N LEU A 406 34.36 -34.94 -9.14
CA LEU A 406 34.50 -36.37 -8.83
C LEU A 406 33.15 -37.10 -8.74
N VAL A 407 32.09 -36.38 -8.35
CA VAL A 407 30.73 -36.93 -8.22
C VAL A 407 29.97 -36.93 -9.55
N CYS A 408 30.23 -35.95 -10.43
CA CYS A 408 29.42 -35.70 -11.62
C CYS A 408 30.08 -36.11 -12.96
N GLY A 409 31.28 -36.71 -12.95
CA GLY A 409 31.91 -37.27 -14.16
C GLY A 409 32.26 -36.26 -15.27
N LYS A 410 32.37 -34.96 -14.94
CA LYS A 410 32.65 -33.87 -15.89
C LYS A 410 33.97 -33.17 -15.59
N GLU A 411 35.09 -33.87 -15.74
CA GLU A 411 36.42 -33.35 -15.38
C GLU A 411 36.89 -32.19 -16.29
N LYS A 412 36.71 -32.30 -17.62
CA LYS A 412 37.31 -31.34 -18.58
C LYS A 412 36.75 -29.91 -18.52
N SER A 413 35.51 -29.70 -18.09
CA SER A 413 34.89 -28.36 -18.03
C SER A 413 35.34 -27.55 -16.80
N ILE A 414 35.73 -28.23 -15.73
CA ILE A 414 36.06 -27.60 -14.44
C ILE A 414 37.53 -27.20 -14.42
N ASP A 415 38.43 -27.96 -15.06
CA ASP A 415 39.85 -27.61 -15.15
C ASP A 415 40.11 -26.30 -15.92
N ASN A 416 39.34 -25.99 -16.96
CA ASN A 416 39.42 -24.71 -17.67
C ASN A 416 38.99 -23.53 -16.80
N THR A 417 38.02 -23.75 -15.91
CA THR A 417 37.52 -22.75 -14.96
C THR A 417 38.54 -22.51 -13.83
N ILE A 418 39.14 -23.59 -13.30
CA ILE A 418 40.21 -23.52 -12.28
C ILE A 418 41.46 -22.82 -12.85
N THR A 419 41.84 -23.12 -14.10
CA THR A 419 42.98 -22.48 -14.77
C THR A 419 42.75 -20.98 -14.98
N SER A 420 41.53 -20.60 -15.36
CA SER A 420 41.15 -19.18 -15.50
C SER A 420 41.18 -18.43 -14.17
N MET A 421 40.74 -19.06 -13.08
CA MET A 421 40.77 -18.46 -11.74
C MET A 421 42.18 -18.33 -11.17
N LYS A 422 43.07 -19.31 -11.41
CA LYS A 422 44.49 -19.20 -11.05
C LYS A 422 45.19 -18.08 -11.82
N LYS A 423 44.84 -17.87 -13.10
CA LYS A 423 45.39 -16.78 -13.92
C LYS A 423 44.95 -15.41 -13.40
N ILE A 424 43.71 -15.28 -12.92
CA ILE A 424 43.21 -14.06 -12.27
C ILE A 424 43.90 -13.87 -10.91
N GLY A 425 44.03 -14.92 -10.08
CA GLY A 425 44.76 -14.84 -8.81
C GLY A 425 46.23 -14.42 -8.97
N GLY A 426 46.92 -14.96 -9.99
CA GLY A 426 48.29 -14.60 -10.33
C GLY A 426 48.45 -13.16 -10.83
N LEU A 427 47.45 -12.62 -11.54
CA LEU A 427 47.43 -11.21 -11.98
C LEU A 427 47.34 -10.20 -10.83
N TYR A 428 46.94 -10.64 -9.64
CA TYR A 428 46.83 -9.81 -8.43
C TYR A 428 47.90 -10.11 -7.37
N SER A 429 48.72 -11.15 -7.56
CA SER A 429 49.76 -11.54 -6.60
C SER A 429 51.18 -11.08 -6.97
N ASP A 430 51.40 -10.57 -8.19
CA ASP A 430 52.70 -10.00 -8.55
C ASP A 430 52.77 -8.51 -8.15
N THR A 431 53.50 -8.27 -7.07
CA THR A 431 54.01 -6.98 -6.64
C THR A 431 54.76 -6.28 -7.78
N GLU A 432 54.41 -5.01 -8.01
CA GLU A 432 55.04 -4.03 -8.93
C GLU A 432 54.96 -4.30 -10.45
N VAL A 433 53.87 -3.89 -11.10
CA VAL A 433 53.93 -3.36 -12.48
C VAL A 433 52.95 -2.19 -12.68
N ASN A 434 53.50 -0.98 -12.78
CA ASN A 434 52.83 0.19 -13.33
C ASN A 434 52.58 -0.02 -14.84
N ARG A 435 51.36 -0.39 -15.25
CA ARG A 435 50.91 -0.26 -16.64
C ARG A 435 49.50 0.34 -16.69
N ARG A 436 49.38 1.51 -17.33
CA ARG A 436 48.09 2.13 -17.70
C ARG A 436 47.44 1.29 -18.79
N TYR A 437 46.30 0.67 -18.49
CA TYR A 437 45.43 0.08 -19.51
C TYR A 437 44.31 1.04 -19.87
N ASN A 438 44.00 1.12 -21.17
CA ASN A 438 42.94 1.95 -21.73
C ASN A 438 41.57 1.38 -21.30
N HIS A 439 40.76 2.20 -20.64
CA HIS A 439 39.49 1.82 -20.01
C HIS A 439 38.50 1.12 -20.97
N ASN A 440 38.60 1.40 -22.28
CA ASN A 440 37.74 0.80 -23.30
C ASN A 440 38.07 -0.65 -23.64
N GLU A 441 39.31 -1.11 -23.46
CA GLU A 441 39.67 -2.52 -23.69
C GLU A 441 39.23 -3.42 -22.54
N VAL A 442 39.24 -2.89 -21.31
CA VAL A 442 38.74 -3.59 -20.11
C VAL A 442 37.22 -3.77 -20.18
N LEU A 443 36.49 -2.76 -20.65
CA LEU A 443 35.04 -2.84 -20.83
C LEU A 443 34.64 -3.82 -21.93
N LYS A 444 35.41 -3.90 -23.02
CA LYS A 444 35.16 -4.86 -24.11
C LYS A 444 35.38 -6.31 -23.67
N ALA A 445 36.40 -6.58 -22.85
CA ALA A 445 36.62 -7.90 -22.26
C ALA A 445 35.55 -8.29 -21.21
N ALA A 446 34.97 -7.30 -20.53
CA ALA A 446 33.92 -7.51 -19.52
C ALA A 446 32.52 -7.72 -20.12
N SER A 447 32.20 -7.14 -21.28
CA SER A 447 30.88 -7.25 -21.91
C SER A 447 30.63 -8.60 -22.60
N GLU A 448 31.67 -9.25 -23.13
CA GLU A 448 31.49 -10.50 -23.91
C GLU A 448 31.34 -11.76 -23.06
N ASN A 449 31.67 -11.72 -21.75
CA ASN A 449 31.68 -12.90 -20.87
C ASN A 449 30.72 -12.84 -19.67
N SER A 450 29.97 -11.75 -19.48
CA SER A 450 29.19 -11.50 -18.26
C SER A 450 27.76 -12.06 -18.31
N ALA A 451 27.07 -12.02 -19.46
CA ALA A 451 25.67 -12.47 -19.54
C ALA A 451 25.50 -13.99 -19.31
N LYS A 452 26.40 -14.82 -19.86
CA LYS A 452 26.37 -16.28 -19.64
C LYS A 452 26.87 -16.69 -18.25
N ARG A 453 27.79 -15.93 -17.65
CA ARG A 453 28.29 -16.18 -16.29
C ARG A 453 27.30 -15.75 -15.21
N LEU A 454 26.56 -14.66 -15.43
CA LEU A 454 25.53 -14.21 -14.48
C LEU A 454 24.38 -15.23 -14.43
N ALA A 455 23.92 -15.74 -15.57
CA ALA A 455 22.88 -16.79 -15.61
C ALA A 455 23.33 -18.10 -14.90
N TYR A 456 24.60 -18.48 -15.04
CA TYR A 456 25.14 -19.68 -14.37
C TYR A 456 25.33 -19.45 -12.86
N LEU A 457 25.80 -18.27 -12.43
CA LEU A 457 25.93 -17.92 -11.01
C LEU A 457 24.58 -17.80 -10.30
N THR A 458 23.56 -17.24 -10.95
CA THR A 458 22.20 -17.17 -10.37
C THR A 458 21.59 -18.56 -10.22
N HIS A 459 21.86 -19.50 -11.13
CA HIS A 459 21.35 -20.87 -11.04
C HIS A 459 22.07 -21.70 -9.97
N VAL A 460 23.41 -21.62 -9.89
CA VAL A 460 24.21 -22.36 -8.89
C VAL A 460 24.04 -21.80 -7.47
N VAL A 461 23.85 -20.48 -7.30
CA VAL A 461 23.56 -19.88 -5.99
C VAL A 461 22.12 -20.20 -5.53
N GLY A 462 21.18 -20.38 -6.46
CA GLY A 462 19.83 -20.84 -6.15
C GLY A 462 19.79 -22.27 -5.59
N GLU A 463 20.52 -23.20 -6.20
CA GLU A 463 20.53 -24.61 -5.76
C GLU A 463 21.40 -24.88 -4.52
N CYS A 464 22.42 -24.05 -4.25
CA CYS A 464 23.21 -24.16 -3.01
C CYS A 464 22.54 -23.52 -1.78
N ALA A 465 21.56 -22.62 -1.95
CA ALA A 465 20.84 -22.02 -0.83
C ALA A 465 19.82 -22.98 -0.18
N GLU A 466 19.30 -23.97 -0.92
CA GLU A 466 18.41 -25.01 -0.37
C GLU A 466 19.17 -26.12 0.39
N LEU A 467 20.46 -26.31 0.12
CA LEU A 467 21.28 -27.36 0.76
C LEU A 467 21.98 -26.92 2.05
N VAL A 468 21.96 -25.63 2.40
CA VAL A 468 22.64 -25.09 3.61
C VAL A 468 21.66 -24.74 4.74
N LEU A 469 20.35 -24.90 4.53
CA LEU A 469 19.32 -24.61 5.54
C LEU A 469 18.77 -25.84 6.28
N ASN A 470 19.36 -27.04 6.12
CA ASN A 470 18.83 -28.28 6.71
C ASN A 470 19.79 -29.10 7.61
N ASP A 471 20.95 -28.56 8.00
CA ASP A 471 21.94 -29.31 8.82
C ASP A 471 22.13 -28.75 10.25
N ASP A 472 21.03 -28.46 10.96
CA ASP A 472 21.05 -28.27 12.42
C ASP A 472 19.91 -29.08 13.09
N LEU A 473 20.05 -30.41 13.08
CA LEU A 473 19.32 -31.29 14.00
C LEU A 473 20.18 -32.50 14.36
N VAL A 474 20.98 -32.31 15.41
CA VAL A 474 21.72 -33.38 16.08
C VAL A 474 20.72 -34.36 16.70
N TRP A 475 20.76 -35.59 16.18
CA TRP A 475 20.25 -36.79 16.82
C TRP A 475 20.88 -36.96 18.21
N ARG A 476 20.05 -37.01 19.24
CA ARG A 476 20.36 -37.76 20.47
C ARG A 476 19.42 -38.95 20.53
N THR A 477 20.04 -40.12 20.44
CA THR A 477 19.46 -41.45 20.53
C THR A 477 19.01 -41.77 21.97
N ARG A 478 17.78 -42.26 22.09
CA ARG A 478 17.48 -43.60 22.60
C ARG A 478 16.22 -44.13 21.94
#